data_AF-A0A5K0YSA4-F1
#
_entry.id   AF-A0A5K0YSA4-F1
#
_cell.length_a   1.000
_cell.length_b   1.000
_cell.length_c   1.000
_cell.angle_alpha   90.00
_cell.angle_beta   90.00
_cell.angle_gamma   90.00
#
_symmetry.space_group_name_H-M   'P 1'
#
loop_
_entity.id
_entity.type
_entity.pdbx_description
1 polymer ?
#
loop_
_entity_poly.entity_id
_entity_poly.type
_entity_poly.pdbx_seq_one_letter_code
_entity_poly.pdbx_strand_id
1 'polypeptide(L)' 'TVVGNSSSTACRICGDEIGRNENGEMFVACRQCGFPVCRPCYEYERREGNQTCPKCHARYKRHK' A
#
# COMPACT_ATOMS: atom_id res chain seq x y z
N THR A 1 -3.31 -2.02 -31.43
CA THR A 1 -4.00 -1.25 -30.37
C THR A 1 -4.08 -2.08 -29.11
N VAL A 2 -3.18 -1.86 -28.15
CA VAL A 2 -3.46 -2.16 -26.75
C VAL A 2 -3.19 -0.88 -25.96
N VAL A 3 -4.28 -0.18 -25.67
CA VAL A 3 -4.30 0.84 -24.62
C VAL A 3 -4.16 0.08 -23.32
N GLY A 4 -3.14 0.42 -22.54
CA GLY A 4 -2.89 -0.22 -21.26
C GLY A 4 -2.05 0.66 -20.35
N ASN A 5 -2.35 1.95 -20.29
CA ASN A 5 -1.92 2.75 -19.14
C ASN A 5 -2.82 2.39 -17.95
N SER A 6 -2.76 1.12 -17.54
CA SER A 6 -3.20 0.69 -16.23
C SER A 6 -2.10 1.20 -15.32
N SER A 7 -2.34 2.32 -14.65
CA SER A 7 -1.45 2.85 -13.62
C SER A 7 -1.39 1.87 -12.43
N SER A 8 -0.80 0.70 -12.62
CA SER A 8 -0.54 -0.28 -11.59
C SER A 8 0.52 0.31 -10.67
N THR A 9 0.12 0.62 -9.45
CA THR A 9 1.04 1.16 -8.46
C THR A 9 1.75 -0.02 -7.81
N ALA A 10 3.07 -0.10 -8.00
CA ALA A 10 3.89 -1.13 -7.36
C ALA A 10 4.16 -0.81 -5.89
N CYS A 11 4.15 -1.83 -5.04
CA CYS A 11 4.54 -1.77 -3.65
C CYS A 11 6.00 -1.35 -3.53
N ARG A 12 6.28 -0.29 -2.79
CA ARG A 12 7.67 0.21 -2.62
C ARG A 12 8.48 -0.54 -1.56
N ILE A 13 7.92 -1.61 -0.99
CA ILE A 13 8.61 -2.51 -0.06
C ILE A 13 9.04 -3.80 -0.77
N CYS A 14 8.12 -4.52 -1.43
CA CYS A 14 8.42 -5.78 -2.10
C CYS A 14 8.53 -5.69 -3.64
N GLY A 15 8.03 -4.63 -4.27
CA GLY A 15 8.00 -4.48 -5.73
C GLY A 15 6.75 -5.04 -6.41
N ASP A 16 5.93 -5.82 -5.70
CA ASP A 16 4.71 -6.43 -6.28
C ASP A 16 3.60 -5.41 -6.56
N GLU A 17 2.68 -5.75 -7.44
CA GLU A 17 1.53 -4.91 -7.75
C GLU A 17 0.58 -4.77 -6.54
N ILE A 18 0.15 -3.53 -6.26
CA ILE A 18 -0.86 -3.29 -5.22
C ILE A 18 -2.24 -3.65 -5.77
N GLY A 19 -2.79 -4.75 -5.28
CA GLY A 19 -4.14 -5.20 -5.63
C GLY A 19 -5.24 -4.17 -5.30
N ARG A 20 -6.34 -4.28 -6.03
CA ARG A 20 -7.59 -3.54 -5.81
C ARG A 20 -8.54 -4.35 -4.92
N ASN A 21 -9.35 -3.67 -4.12
CA ASN A 21 -10.42 -4.31 -3.35
C ASN A 21 -11.61 -4.69 -4.25
N GLU A 22 -12.63 -5.32 -3.68
CA GLU A 22 -13.86 -5.75 -4.39
C GLU A 22 -14.61 -4.59 -5.05
N ASN A 23 -14.43 -3.36 -4.56
CA ASN A 23 -15.01 -2.14 -5.12
C ASN A 23 -14.15 -1.53 -6.26
N GLY A 24 -13.01 -2.15 -6.59
CA GLY A 24 -12.07 -1.63 -7.58
C GLY A 24 -11.14 -0.53 -7.07
N GLU A 25 -11.16 -0.21 -5.78
CA GLU A 25 -10.32 0.80 -5.17
C GLU A 25 -8.94 0.24 -4.77
N MET A 26 -7.89 1.03 -4.95
CA MET A 26 -6.54 0.65 -4.57
C MET A 26 -6.37 0.70 -3.05
N PHE A 27 -5.66 -0.29 -2.50
CA PHE A 27 -5.34 -0.28 -1.08
C PHE A 27 -4.38 0.86 -0.72
N VAL A 28 -4.76 1.71 0.24
CA VAL A 28 -3.92 2.81 0.75
C VAL A 28 -3.45 2.50 2.17
N ALA A 29 -2.21 2.03 2.29
CA ALA A 29 -1.59 1.73 3.58
C ALA A 29 -1.45 2.96 4.48
N CYS A 30 -0.86 4.04 3.96
CA CYS A 30 -0.68 5.29 4.69
C CYS A 30 -1.62 6.37 4.16
N ARG A 31 -2.66 6.71 4.93
CA ARG A 31 -3.58 7.81 4.56
C ARG A 31 -2.98 9.22 4.69
N GLN A 32 -1.80 9.35 5.30
CA GLN A 32 -1.15 10.66 5.47
C GLN A 32 -0.44 11.12 4.20
N CYS A 33 0.33 10.24 3.56
CA CYS A 33 1.15 10.58 2.40
C CYS A 33 0.88 9.70 1.17
N GLY A 34 -0.08 8.78 1.25
CA GLY A 34 -0.44 7.87 0.17
C GLY A 34 0.67 6.91 -0.23
N PHE A 35 1.62 6.63 0.67
CA PHE A 35 2.78 5.82 0.30
C PHE A 35 2.35 4.41 -0.15
N PRO A 36 2.77 3.99 -1.36
CA PRO A 36 2.31 2.75 -1.97
C PRO A 36 2.93 1.53 -1.29
N VAL A 37 2.10 0.79 -0.57
CA VAL A 37 2.46 -0.45 0.11
C VAL A 37 1.31 -1.43 -0.06
N CYS A 38 1.60 -2.65 -0.50
CA CYS A 38 0.60 -3.69 -0.62
C CYS A 38 0.09 -4.14 0.76
N ARG A 39 -1.09 -4.76 0.78
CA ARG A 39 -1.75 -5.17 2.02
C ARG A 39 -0.90 -6.12 2.89
N PRO A 40 -0.22 -7.15 2.34
CA PRO A 40 0.68 -8.01 3.13
C PRO A 40 1.84 -7.24 3.79
N CYS A 41 2.55 -6.39 3.05
CA CYS A 41 3.66 -5.60 3.61
C CYS A 41 3.16 -4.61 4.66
N TYR A 42 2.00 -3.99 4.46
CA TYR A 42 1.39 -3.13 5.48
C TYR A 42 1.05 -3.91 6.75
N GLU A 43 0.48 -5.11 6.64
CA GLU A 43 0.15 -5.95 7.81
C GLU A 43 1.42 -6.38 8.57
N TYR A 44 2.48 -6.76 7.85
CA TYR A 44 3.79 -7.07 8.42
C TYR A 44 4.39 -5.88 9.16
N GLU A 45 4.56 -4.73 8.48
CA GLU A 45 5.15 -3.53 9.09
C GLU A 45 4.36 -3.04 10.30
N ARG A 46 3.03 -3.20 10.27
CA ARG A 46 2.15 -2.80 11.37
C ARG A 46 2.23 -3.72 12.58
N ARG A 47 2.31 -5.05 12.37
CA ARG A 47 2.27 -6.06 13.45
C ARG A 47 3.65 -6.35 14.01
N GLU A 48 4.63 -6.56 13.14
CA GLU A 48 5.97 -7.04 13.47
C GLU A 48 7.06 -5.99 13.23
N GLY A 49 6.88 -5.11 12.23
CA GLY A 49 7.89 -4.11 11.85
C GLY A 49 7.83 -2.81 12.66
N ASN A 50 8.22 -1.70 12.03
CA ASN A 50 8.36 -0.40 12.71
C ASN A 50 7.04 0.28 13.07
N GLN A 51 5.90 -0.31 12.70
CA GLN A 51 4.55 0.21 12.93
C GLN A 51 4.27 1.60 12.33
N THR A 52 5.15 2.09 11.47
CA THR A 52 5.12 3.43 10.87
C THR A 52 5.30 3.38 9.36
N CYS A 53 4.78 4.38 8.66
CA CYS A 53 5.01 4.54 7.23
C CYS A 53 6.51 4.78 6.94
N PRO A 54 7.14 4.05 6.01
CA PRO A 54 8.57 4.21 5.71
C PRO A 54 8.92 5.52 5.00
N LYS A 55 7.93 6.29 4.53
CA LYS A 55 8.16 7.61 3.90
C LYS A 55 7.96 8.80 4.84
N CYS A 56 6.88 8.80 5.61
CA CYS A 56 6.51 9.95 6.46
C CYS A 56 6.59 9.67 7.96
N HIS A 57 6.93 8.43 8.34
CA HIS A 57 7.04 7.95 9.73
C HIS A 57 5.75 8.08 10.56
N ALA A 58 4.61 8.41 9.94
CA ALA A 58 3.32 8.38 10.60
C ALA A 58 2.97 6.94 11.01
N ARG A 59 2.49 6.76 12.25
CA ARG A 59 2.08 5.46 12.79
C ARG A 59 0.90 4.88 11.98
N TYR A 60 0.99 3.60 11.61
CA TYR A 60 -0.06 2.92 10.87
C TYR A 60 -1.34 2.74 11.71
N LYS A 61 -2.43 3.37 11.27
CA LYS A 61 -3.77 3.19 11.86
C LYS A 61 -4.35 1.84 11.45
N ARG A 62 -5.18 1.22 12.29
CA ARG A 62 -5.83 -0.06 11.96
C ARG A 62 -6.83 0.17 10.84
N HIS A 63 -6.66 -0.50 9.70
CA HIS A 63 -7.77 -0.71 8.77
C HIS A 63 -8.73 -1.72 9.43
N LYS A 64 -10.02 -1.38 9.48
CA LYS A 64 -11.08 -2.26 9.98
C LYS A 64 -11.48 -3.24 8.89
#